data_AF-A0A193BVL1-F1
#
_entry.id   AF-A0A193BVL1-F1
#
_cell.length_a   1.000
_cell.length_b   1.000
_cell.length_c   1.000
_cell.angle_alpha   90.00
_cell.angle_beta   90.00
_cell.angle_gamma   90.00
#
_symmetry.space_group_name_H-M   'P 1'
#
loop_
_entity.id
_entity.type
_entity.pdbx_description
1 polymer ?
#
loop_
_entity_poly.entity_id
_entity_poly.type
_entity_poly.pdbx_seq_one_letter_code
_entity_poly.pdbx_strand_id
1 'polypeptide(L)'
;MTTIDVFDVLKRADGRFVKKSADDPASPDYLKVLADAVRPLVANGKPAPALPGVDDEQVQKLQADNRRLDARVTELRNMVATRDGALDKQKSATEELKIELVQLRKELDEVRAERDTARGKLRDAEAQPHGGVELMQSDLARLANELAAAQRDRDAANRTLDEIADEEAARPAAVHVCQWPVAEPGAEPSPCECGKPWPLTAEVEVEVEEVVPDVDPWADLFGRIRGEVDGRWSA
;
A
#
# COMPACT_ATOMS: atom_id res chain seq x y z
N MET A 1 33.74 102.63 -39.58
CA MET A 1 33.35 101.21 -39.48
C MET A 1 34.32 100.53 -38.54
N THR A 2 33.90 100.24 -37.31
CA THR A 2 34.70 99.50 -36.32
C THR A 2 34.83 98.06 -36.81
N THR A 3 36.03 97.65 -37.22
CA THR A 3 36.35 96.26 -37.54
C THR A 3 36.08 95.41 -36.31
N ILE A 4 35.07 94.53 -36.38
CA ILE A 4 34.74 93.61 -35.30
C ILE A 4 35.94 92.69 -35.07
N ASP A 5 36.53 92.72 -33.87
CA ASP A 5 37.62 91.80 -33.51
C ASP A 5 37.05 90.39 -33.31
N VAL A 6 37.52 89.46 -34.13
CA VAL A 6 37.15 88.03 -34.09
C VAL A 6 37.45 87.43 -32.72
N PHE A 7 38.52 87.88 -32.05
CA PHE A 7 38.87 87.41 -30.72
C PHE A 7 37.81 87.81 -29.68
N ASP A 8 37.34 89.06 -29.70
CA ASP A 8 36.29 89.53 -28.78
C ASP A 8 34.93 88.87 -29.03
N VAL A 9 34.66 88.45 -30.26
CA VAL A 9 33.46 87.66 -30.59
C VAL A 9 33.58 86.25 -30.01
N LEU A 10 34.71 85.58 -30.21
CA LEU A 10 34.95 84.24 -29.69
C LEU A 10 34.94 84.21 -28.17
N LYS A 11 35.58 85.18 -27.52
CA LYS A 11 35.58 85.32 -26.06
C LYS A 11 34.16 85.51 -25.49
N ARG A 12 33.30 86.28 -26.16
CA ARG A 12 31.89 86.43 -25.76
C ARG A 12 31.04 85.19 -26.05
N ALA A 13 31.35 84.43 -27.10
CA ALA A 13 30.68 83.17 -27.40
C ALA A 13 31.04 82.10 -26.36
N ASP A 14 32.33 81.97 -26.04
CA ASP A 14 32.85 81.07 -25.00
C ASP A 14 32.21 81.38 -23.64
N GLY A 15 32.20 82.64 -23.22
CA GLY A 15 31.55 83.04 -21.96
C GLY A 15 30.03 82.79 -21.91
N ARG A 16 29.35 82.75 -23.06
CA ARG A 16 27.92 82.33 -23.12
C ARG A 16 27.77 80.81 -23.05
N PHE A 17 28.73 80.08 -23.60
CA PHE A 17 28.74 78.62 -23.61
C PHE A 17 29.01 78.08 -22.20
N VAL A 18 30.06 78.57 -21.54
CA VAL A 18 30.41 78.29 -20.13
C VAL A 18 29.21 78.46 -19.20
N LYS A 19 28.45 79.55 -19.36
CA LYS A 19 27.24 79.80 -18.55
C LYS A 19 26.12 78.77 -18.76
N LYS A 20 26.09 78.08 -19.90
CA LYS A 20 25.06 77.08 -20.22
C LYS A 20 25.52 75.64 -19.94
N SER A 21 26.79 75.33 -20.15
CA SER A 21 27.33 73.97 -20.01
C SER A 21 28.02 73.71 -18.68
N ALA A 22 28.28 74.74 -17.87
CA ALA A 22 29.05 74.68 -16.63
C ALA A 22 30.50 74.18 -16.81
N ASP A 23 31.05 74.28 -18.02
CA ASP A 23 32.46 74.00 -18.30
C ASP A 23 33.35 75.19 -17.96
N ASP A 24 34.65 74.94 -17.77
CA ASP A 24 35.63 75.99 -17.58
C ASP A 24 35.83 76.82 -18.87
N PRO A 25 36.07 78.15 -18.76
CA PRO A 25 36.34 78.99 -19.92
C PRO A 25 37.61 78.56 -20.63
N ALA A 26 37.57 78.59 -21.96
CA ALA A 26 38.73 78.24 -22.76
C ALA A 26 39.89 79.20 -22.48
N SER A 27 41.12 78.69 -22.52
CA SER A 27 42.29 79.52 -22.23
C SER A 27 42.41 80.66 -23.25
N PRO A 28 42.84 81.87 -22.84
CA PRO A 28 42.97 83.00 -23.76
C PRO A 28 43.90 82.73 -24.94
N ASP A 29 44.93 81.92 -24.75
CA ASP A 29 45.87 81.57 -25.82
C ASP A 29 45.25 80.60 -26.82
N TYR A 30 44.41 79.67 -26.38
CA TYR A 30 43.63 78.81 -27.28
C TYR A 30 42.63 79.64 -28.11
N LEU A 31 41.95 80.61 -27.48
CA LEU A 31 41.04 81.52 -28.18
C LEU A 31 41.77 82.41 -29.19
N LYS A 32 43.03 82.80 -28.94
CA LYS A 32 43.85 83.54 -29.92
C LYS A 32 44.20 82.68 -31.13
N VAL A 33 44.62 81.43 -30.91
CA VAL A 33 44.90 80.50 -32.02
C VAL A 33 43.66 80.29 -32.88
N LEU A 34 42.49 80.11 -32.25
CA LEU A 34 41.21 80.05 -32.97
C LEU A 34 40.88 81.35 -33.69
N ALA A 35 41.07 82.51 -33.05
CA ALA A 35 40.82 83.80 -33.68
C ALA A 35 41.72 84.02 -34.90
N ASP A 36 43.00 83.68 -34.82
CA ASP A 36 43.96 83.80 -35.92
C ASP A 36 43.64 82.84 -37.06
N ALA A 37 43.15 81.62 -36.77
CA ALA A 37 42.68 80.67 -37.78
C ALA A 37 41.37 81.10 -38.47
N VAL A 38 40.47 81.75 -37.73
CA VAL A 38 39.15 82.20 -38.22
C VAL A 38 39.24 83.55 -38.95
N ARG A 39 40.17 84.43 -38.56
CA ARG A 39 40.36 85.75 -39.17
C ARG A 39 40.48 85.71 -40.69
N PRO A 40 41.29 84.83 -41.33
CA PRO A 40 41.34 84.74 -42.79
C PRO A 40 40.05 84.19 -43.41
N LEU A 41 39.27 83.34 -42.72
CA LEU A 41 38.00 82.80 -43.23
C LEU A 41 36.89 83.85 -43.26
N VAL A 42 36.89 84.74 -42.25
CA VAL A 42 35.95 85.87 -42.18
C VAL A 42 36.37 87.00 -43.12
N ALA A 43 37.68 87.30 -43.20
CA ALA A 43 38.21 88.36 -44.07
C ALA A 43 38.16 87.99 -45.56
N ASN A 44 38.43 86.73 -45.91
CA ASN A 44 38.34 86.22 -47.28
C ASN A 44 36.99 85.53 -47.54
N GLY A 45 35.91 86.01 -46.91
CA GLY A 45 34.57 85.44 -47.02
C GLY A 45 34.10 85.38 -48.47
N LYS A 46 34.55 84.38 -49.22
CA LYS A 46 33.78 83.83 -50.34
C LYS A 46 32.42 83.51 -49.73
N PRO A 47 31.32 84.06 -50.25
CA PRO A 47 30.00 83.62 -49.81
C PRO A 47 30.03 82.09 -49.90
N ALA A 48 29.60 81.43 -48.82
CA ALA A 48 29.44 79.98 -48.82
C ALA A 48 28.79 79.61 -50.16
N PRO A 49 29.32 78.62 -50.91
CA PRO A 49 28.66 78.20 -52.13
C PRO A 49 27.21 77.95 -51.74
N ALA A 50 26.30 78.70 -52.36
CA ALA A 50 24.88 78.60 -52.06
C ALA A 50 24.58 77.10 -52.08
N LEU A 51 24.25 76.53 -50.92
CA LEU A 51 23.77 75.16 -50.84
C LEU A 51 22.74 75.04 -51.96
N PRO A 52 22.84 74.01 -52.83
CA PRO A 52 21.89 73.87 -53.93
C PRO A 52 20.51 74.04 -53.34
N GLY A 53 19.84 75.12 -53.74
CA GLY A 53 18.62 75.57 -53.09
C GLY A 53 17.67 74.39 -53.11
N VAL A 54 17.30 73.88 -51.94
CA VAL A 54 16.25 72.87 -51.85
C VAL A 54 15.03 73.56 -52.41
N ASP A 55 14.67 73.20 -53.63
CA ASP A 55 13.49 73.76 -54.29
C ASP A 55 12.24 73.28 -53.54
N ASP A 56 11.16 74.06 -53.63
CA ASP A 56 9.91 73.75 -52.95
C ASP A 56 9.35 72.38 -53.38
N GLU A 57 9.71 71.91 -54.58
CA GLU A 57 9.35 70.59 -55.09
C GLU A 57 10.02 69.45 -54.30
N GLN A 58 11.31 69.58 -53.99
CA GLN A 58 12.04 68.64 -53.13
C GLN A 58 11.48 68.62 -51.72
N VAL A 59 11.13 69.78 -51.16
CA VAL A 59 10.49 69.85 -49.84
C VAL A 59 9.13 69.14 -49.86
N GLN A 60 8.30 69.38 -50.88
CA GLN A 60 7.00 68.72 -51.02
C GLN A 60 7.15 67.21 -51.19
N LYS A 61 8.14 66.75 -51.98
CA LYS A 61 8.43 65.33 -52.17
C LYS A 61 8.85 64.66 -50.87
N LEU A 62 9.77 65.26 -50.11
CA LEU A 62 10.20 64.74 -48.81
C LEU A 62 9.05 64.70 -47.80
N GLN A 63 8.17 65.70 -47.80
CA GLN A 63 6.97 65.69 -46.95
C GLN A 63 6.00 64.57 -47.33
N ALA A 64 5.81 64.31 -48.62
CA ALA A 64 4.98 63.20 -49.10
C ALA A 64 5.59 61.84 -48.72
N ASP A 65 6.90 61.68 -48.90
CA ASP A 65 7.63 60.47 -48.51
C ASP A 65 7.59 60.26 -47.00
N ASN A 66 7.73 61.32 -46.20
CA ASN A 66 7.65 61.22 -44.74
C ASN A 66 6.25 60.79 -44.27
N ARG A 67 5.18 61.36 -44.86
CA ARG A 67 3.80 60.92 -44.59
C ARG A 67 3.58 59.45 -44.98
N ARG A 68 4.19 59.00 -46.08
CA ARG A 68 4.12 57.59 -46.51
C ARG A 68 4.87 56.67 -45.54
N LEU A 69 6.04 57.09 -45.06
CA LEU A 69 6.80 56.35 -44.06
C LEU A 69 6.05 56.28 -42.73
N ASP A 70 5.47 57.39 -42.27
CA ASP A 70 4.65 57.44 -41.05
C ASP A 70 3.44 56.50 -41.13
N ALA A 71 2.76 56.46 -42.28
CA ALA A 71 1.67 55.52 -42.51
C ALA A 71 2.16 54.06 -42.41
N ARG A 72 3.32 53.75 -43.01
CA ARG A 72 3.91 52.40 -42.97
C ARG A 72 4.40 52.01 -41.57
N VAL A 73 4.96 52.96 -40.82
CA VAL A 73 5.35 52.75 -39.41
C VAL A 73 4.12 52.48 -38.57
N THR A 74 3.02 53.19 -38.80
CA THR A 74 1.74 52.98 -38.11
C THR A 74 1.16 51.60 -38.42
N GLU A 75 1.18 51.18 -39.68
CA GLU A 75 0.77 49.84 -40.10
C GLU A 75 1.63 48.75 -39.42
N LEU A 76 2.96 48.91 -39.42
CA LEU A 76 3.87 47.98 -38.75
C LEU A 76 3.61 47.88 -37.25
N ARG A 77 3.36 49.02 -36.58
CA ARG A 77 2.98 49.04 -35.15
C ARG A 77 1.68 48.28 -34.90
N ASN A 78 0.67 48.45 -35.76
CA ASN A 78 -0.60 47.73 -35.63
C ASN A 78 -0.43 46.23 -35.86
N MET A 79 0.40 45.81 -36.81
CA MET A 79 0.72 44.40 -37.04
C MET A 79 1.47 43.78 -35.85
N VAL A 80 2.43 44.50 -35.27
CA VAL A 80 3.17 44.06 -34.08
C VAL A 80 2.22 43.90 -32.90
N ALA A 81 1.39 44.92 -32.62
CA ALA A 81 0.41 44.85 -31.53
C ALA A 81 -0.57 43.68 -31.70
N THR A 82 -1.00 43.41 -32.93
CA THR A 82 -1.88 42.26 -33.24
C THR A 82 -1.16 40.93 -33.00
N ARG A 83 0.11 40.82 -33.40
CA ARG A 83 0.93 39.62 -33.17
C ARG A 83 1.21 39.40 -31.69
N ASP A 84 1.52 40.45 -30.93
CA ASP A 84 1.76 40.35 -29.50
C ASP A 84 0.50 39.86 -28.78
N GLY A 85 -0.67 40.42 -29.12
CA GLY A 85 -1.95 39.93 -28.60
C GLY A 85 -2.25 38.47 -28.97
N ALA A 86 -1.82 37.99 -30.14
CA ALA A 86 -1.96 36.59 -30.53
C ALA A 86 -0.99 35.67 -29.76
N LEU A 87 0.25 36.13 -29.54
CA LEU A 87 1.25 35.41 -28.75
C LEU A 87 0.82 35.28 -27.30
N ASP A 88 0.25 36.33 -26.71
CA ASP A 88 -0.22 36.29 -25.32
C ASP A 88 -1.39 35.31 -25.15
N LYS A 89 -2.32 35.25 -26.12
CA LYS A 89 -3.37 34.22 -26.15
C LYS A 89 -2.82 32.80 -26.31
N GLN A 90 -1.80 32.62 -27.14
CA GLN A 90 -1.16 31.31 -27.26
C GLN A 90 -0.45 30.90 -25.97
N LYS A 91 0.23 31.84 -25.29
CA LYS A 91 0.86 31.58 -24.00
C LYS A 91 -0.17 31.19 -22.95
N SER A 92 -1.29 31.92 -22.84
CA SER A 92 -2.34 31.57 -21.87
C SER A 92 -2.92 30.19 -22.13
N ALA A 93 -3.25 29.87 -23.39
CA ALA A 93 -3.75 28.53 -23.77
C ALA A 93 -2.71 27.42 -23.48
N THR A 94 -1.42 27.72 -23.67
CA THR A 94 -0.35 26.75 -23.36
C THR A 94 -0.23 26.50 -21.86
N GLU A 95 -0.38 27.52 -21.02
CA GLU A 95 -0.39 27.36 -19.56
C GLU A 95 -1.63 26.61 -19.07
N GLU A 96 -2.80 26.88 -19.63
CA GLU A 96 -4.03 26.13 -19.36
C GLU A 96 -3.84 24.63 -19.68
N LEU A 97 -3.33 24.31 -20.87
CA LEU A 97 -3.05 22.93 -21.26
C LEU A 97 -2.01 22.25 -20.35
N LYS A 98 -0.99 22.97 -19.87
CA LYS A 98 -0.03 22.42 -18.90
C LYS A 98 -0.71 22.06 -17.57
N ILE A 99 -1.61 22.91 -17.09
CA ILE A 99 -2.37 22.66 -15.86
C ILE A 99 -3.25 21.42 -16.04
N GLU A 100 -3.99 21.32 -17.16
CA GLU A 100 -4.81 20.15 -17.48
C GLU A 100 -3.97 18.88 -17.56
N LEU A 101 -2.79 18.93 -18.18
CA LEU A 101 -1.89 17.77 -18.27
C LEU A 101 -1.40 17.31 -16.89
N VAL A 102 -1.12 18.24 -15.98
CA VAL A 102 -0.75 17.91 -14.59
C VAL A 102 -1.93 17.27 -13.85
N GLN A 103 -3.14 17.79 -14.02
CA GLN A 103 -4.36 17.22 -13.41
C GLN A 103 -4.63 15.81 -13.92
N LEU A 104 -4.61 15.61 -15.23
CA LEU A 104 -4.81 14.28 -15.85
C LEU A 104 -3.75 13.26 -15.42
N ARG A 105 -2.49 13.69 -15.22
CA ARG A 105 -1.46 12.81 -14.66
C ARG A 105 -1.77 12.37 -13.24
N LYS A 106 -2.24 13.30 -12.41
CA LYS A 106 -2.65 12.99 -11.03
C LYS A 106 -3.82 12.01 -11.01
N GLU A 107 -4.85 12.25 -11.82
CA GLU A 107 -6.00 11.33 -11.96
C GLU A 107 -5.55 9.94 -12.44
N LEU A 108 -4.63 9.87 -13.41
CA LEU A 108 -4.09 8.61 -13.90
C LEU A 108 -3.35 7.83 -12.80
N ASP A 109 -2.58 8.52 -11.96
CA ASP A 109 -1.86 7.89 -10.85
C ASP A 109 -2.81 7.40 -9.75
N GLU A 110 -3.89 8.14 -9.46
CA GLU A 110 -4.97 7.71 -8.56
C GLU A 110 -5.65 6.44 -9.08
N VAL A 111 -6.04 6.41 -10.36
CA VAL A 111 -6.66 5.23 -10.99
C VAL A 111 -5.71 4.02 -11.00
N ARG A 112 -4.40 4.25 -11.19
CA ARG A 112 -3.40 3.17 -11.10
C ARG A 112 -3.31 2.60 -9.69
N ALA A 113 -3.28 3.45 -8.67
CA ALA A 113 -3.25 3.03 -7.28
C ALA A 113 -4.52 2.24 -6.89
N GLU A 114 -5.70 2.68 -7.34
CA GLU A 114 -6.96 1.96 -7.15
C GLU A 114 -6.93 0.58 -7.83
N ARG A 115 -6.48 0.53 -9.09
CA ARG A 115 -6.35 -0.72 -9.84
C ARG A 115 -5.36 -1.69 -9.20
N ASP A 116 -4.23 -1.20 -8.68
CA ASP A 116 -3.25 -2.05 -8.02
C ASP A 116 -3.76 -2.56 -6.66
N THR A 117 -4.51 -1.74 -5.94
CA THR A 117 -5.22 -2.15 -4.71
C THR A 117 -6.27 -3.23 -5.02
N ALA A 118 -7.07 -3.04 -6.07
CA ALA A 118 -8.08 -4.02 -6.49
C ALA A 118 -7.45 -5.35 -6.94
N ARG A 119 -6.32 -5.29 -7.66
CA ARG A 119 -5.54 -6.48 -8.03
C ARG A 119 -4.97 -7.20 -6.82
N GLY A 120 -4.47 -6.47 -5.82
CA GLY A 120 -4.02 -7.04 -4.55
C GLY A 120 -5.15 -7.82 -3.86
N LYS A 121 -6.32 -7.19 -3.71
CA LYS A 121 -7.50 -7.83 -3.13
C LYS A 121 -7.94 -9.08 -3.88
N LEU A 122 -7.94 -9.05 -5.22
CA LEU A 122 -8.25 -10.23 -6.03
C LEU A 122 -7.25 -11.35 -5.80
N ARG A 123 -5.95 -11.04 -5.78
CA ARG A 123 -4.90 -12.03 -5.54
C ARG A 123 -5.03 -12.67 -4.14
N ASP A 124 -5.30 -11.86 -3.12
CA ASP A 124 -5.50 -12.36 -1.76
C ASP A 124 -6.77 -13.23 -1.67
N ALA A 125 -7.85 -12.82 -2.34
CA ALA A 125 -9.08 -13.57 -2.43
C ALA A 125 -8.94 -14.87 -3.24
N GLU A 126 -8.05 -14.93 -4.24
CA GLU A 126 -7.72 -16.16 -4.98
C GLU A 126 -6.79 -17.07 -4.18
N ALA A 127 -5.90 -16.53 -3.34
CA ALA A 127 -5.02 -17.32 -2.48
C ALA A 127 -5.76 -17.99 -1.29
N GLN A 128 -6.78 -17.33 -0.73
CA GLN A 128 -7.58 -17.84 0.38
C GLN A 128 -8.30 -19.20 0.15
N PRO A 129 -9.00 -19.44 -0.98
CA PRO A 129 -9.72 -20.70 -1.20
C PRO A 129 -8.78 -21.90 -1.27
N HIS A 130 -7.54 -21.72 -1.71
CA HIS A 130 -6.58 -22.82 -1.76
C HIS A 130 -6.18 -23.30 -0.35
N GLY A 131 -5.93 -22.39 0.59
CA GLY A 131 -5.62 -22.77 1.97
C GLY A 131 -6.80 -23.46 2.69
N GLY A 132 -8.03 -22.99 2.46
CA GLY A 132 -9.23 -23.60 3.04
C GLY A 132 -9.53 -25.00 2.47
N VAL A 133 -9.37 -25.18 1.16
CA VAL A 133 -9.58 -26.49 0.51
C VAL A 133 -8.51 -27.49 0.92
N GLU A 134 -7.25 -27.10 1.02
CA GLU A 134 -6.17 -27.99 1.51
C GLU A 134 -6.43 -28.43 2.96
N LEU A 135 -6.88 -27.52 3.83
CA LEU A 135 -7.25 -27.85 5.21
C LEU A 135 -8.42 -28.86 5.24
N MET A 136 -9.47 -28.61 4.44
CA MET A 136 -10.61 -29.54 4.35
C MET A 136 -10.22 -30.90 3.79
N GLN A 137 -9.30 -30.96 2.81
CA GLN A 137 -8.80 -32.22 2.28
C GLN A 137 -7.99 -33.00 3.33
N SER A 138 -7.17 -32.31 4.12
CA SER A 138 -6.44 -32.90 5.24
C SER A 138 -7.42 -33.44 6.30
N ASP A 139 -8.45 -32.68 6.66
CA ASP A 139 -9.46 -33.11 7.63
C ASP A 139 -10.29 -34.29 7.12
N LEU A 140 -10.67 -34.30 5.84
CA LEU A 140 -11.35 -35.44 5.23
C LEU A 140 -10.48 -36.69 5.25
N ALA A 141 -9.17 -36.56 4.96
CA ALA A 141 -8.24 -37.68 5.04
C ALA A 141 -8.10 -38.20 6.48
N ARG A 142 -8.04 -37.32 7.48
CA ARG A 142 -8.01 -37.68 8.90
C ARG A 142 -9.28 -38.43 9.30
N LEU A 143 -10.46 -37.88 8.99
CA LEU A 143 -11.75 -38.48 9.31
C LEU A 143 -11.95 -39.83 8.60
N ALA A 144 -11.48 -39.97 7.36
CA ALA A 144 -11.51 -41.24 6.64
C ALA A 144 -10.65 -42.31 7.33
N ASN A 145 -9.46 -41.94 7.82
CA ASN A 145 -8.60 -42.85 8.59
C ASN A 145 -9.22 -43.24 9.94
N GLU A 146 -9.82 -42.28 10.64
CA GLU A 146 -10.54 -42.54 11.91
C GLU A 146 -11.74 -43.48 11.68
N LEU A 147 -12.52 -43.25 10.63
CA LEU A 147 -13.62 -44.12 10.26
C LEU A 147 -13.14 -45.55 9.93
N ALA A 148 -12.04 -45.68 9.17
CA ALA A 148 -11.46 -46.97 8.83
C ALA A 148 -10.87 -47.70 10.07
N ALA A 149 -10.39 -46.97 11.08
CA ALA A 149 -9.99 -47.55 12.36
C ALA A 149 -11.20 -48.04 13.14
N ALA A 150 -12.22 -47.20 13.32
CA ALA A 150 -13.46 -47.57 14.02
C ALA A 150 -14.18 -48.76 13.38
N GLN A 151 -14.16 -48.86 12.05
CA GLN A 151 -14.70 -50.02 11.34
C GLN A 151 -13.94 -51.31 11.66
N ARG A 152 -12.61 -51.26 11.69
CA ARG A 152 -11.78 -52.41 12.09
C ARG A 152 -12.05 -52.83 13.53
N ASP A 153 -12.17 -51.87 14.44
CA ASP A 153 -12.45 -52.14 15.85
C ASP A 153 -13.84 -52.77 16.03
N ARG A 154 -14.85 -52.25 15.32
CA ARG A 154 -16.20 -52.85 15.29
C ARG A 154 -16.16 -54.27 14.76
N ASP A 155 -15.49 -54.50 13.65
CA ASP A 155 -15.41 -55.84 13.04
C ASP A 155 -14.64 -56.82 13.94
N ALA A 156 -13.64 -56.35 14.69
CA ALA A 156 -12.96 -57.16 15.70
C ALA A 156 -13.88 -57.49 16.88
N ALA A 157 -14.61 -56.51 17.42
CA ALA A 157 -15.56 -56.72 18.51
C ALA A 157 -16.68 -57.71 18.11
N ASN A 158 -17.19 -57.61 16.88
CA ASN A 158 -18.19 -58.55 16.37
C ASN A 158 -17.65 -59.98 16.31
N ARG A 159 -16.40 -60.18 15.85
CA ARG A 159 -15.78 -61.53 15.85
C ARG A 159 -15.66 -62.09 17.28
N THR A 160 -15.27 -61.26 18.25
CA THR A 160 -15.21 -61.70 19.65
C THR A 160 -16.58 -62.06 20.20
N LEU A 161 -17.64 -61.33 19.83
CA LEU A 161 -19.01 -61.69 20.21
C LEU A 161 -19.47 -62.99 19.57
N ASP A 162 -19.12 -63.23 18.30
CA ASP A 162 -19.41 -64.49 17.62
C ASP A 162 -18.67 -65.66 18.29
N GLU A 163 -17.39 -65.48 18.65
CA GLU A 163 -16.61 -66.47 19.41
C GLU A 163 -17.24 -66.79 20.77
N ILE A 164 -17.68 -65.77 21.53
CA ILE A 164 -18.38 -65.96 22.81
C ILE A 164 -19.71 -66.70 22.59
N ALA A 165 -20.47 -66.34 21.57
CA ALA A 165 -21.74 -66.99 21.27
C ALA A 165 -21.54 -68.46 20.90
N ASP A 166 -20.50 -68.78 20.12
CA ASP A 166 -20.12 -70.15 19.78
C ASP A 166 -19.65 -70.94 21.02
N GLU A 167 -18.87 -70.32 21.92
CA GLU A 167 -18.47 -70.92 23.20
C GLU A 167 -19.68 -71.19 24.11
N GLU A 168 -20.63 -70.25 24.21
CA GLU A 168 -21.86 -70.42 24.97
C GLU A 168 -22.77 -71.50 24.37
N ALA A 169 -22.86 -71.60 23.03
CA ALA A 169 -23.62 -72.63 22.35
C ALA A 169 -22.99 -74.03 22.47
N ALA A 170 -21.65 -74.11 22.52
CA ALA A 170 -20.91 -75.35 22.73
C ALA A 170 -20.88 -75.79 24.20
N ARG A 171 -21.22 -74.89 25.13
CA ARG A 171 -21.28 -75.21 26.56
C ARG A 171 -22.37 -76.27 26.79
N PRO A 172 -22.04 -77.43 27.38
CA PRO A 172 -23.05 -78.43 27.71
C PRO A 172 -24.13 -77.77 28.58
N ALA A 173 -25.40 -78.04 28.25
CA ALA A 173 -26.57 -77.47 28.93
C ALA A 173 -26.28 -77.39 30.44
N ALA A 174 -26.32 -76.17 30.97
CA ALA A 174 -25.83 -75.83 32.29
C ALA A 174 -26.16 -76.94 33.30
N VAL A 175 -25.13 -77.40 34.04
CA VAL A 175 -25.31 -78.34 35.14
C VAL A 175 -26.43 -77.78 36.01
N HIS A 176 -27.58 -78.44 35.98
CA HIS A 176 -28.72 -78.01 36.77
C HIS A 176 -28.32 -78.15 38.23
N VAL A 177 -28.06 -77.02 38.88
CA VAL A 177 -27.79 -76.96 40.31
C VAL A 177 -29.12 -77.25 41.00
N CYS A 178 -29.24 -78.44 41.57
CA CYS A 178 -30.48 -78.84 42.22
C CYS A 178 -30.71 -77.95 43.45
N GLN A 179 -31.75 -77.12 43.39
CA GLN A 179 -32.25 -76.41 44.56
C GLN A 179 -33.42 -77.19 45.13
N TRP A 180 -33.34 -77.54 46.41
CA TRP A 180 -34.42 -78.21 47.15
C TRP A 180 -34.99 -77.24 48.16
N PRO A 181 -36.01 -76.46 47.78
CA PRO A 181 -36.57 -75.44 48.66
C PRO A 181 -37.27 -76.11 49.85
N VAL A 182 -37.09 -75.49 51.02
CA VAL A 182 -37.69 -75.91 52.27
C VAL A 182 -38.80 -74.92 52.63
N ALA A 183 -40.03 -75.40 52.78
CA ALA A 183 -41.18 -74.54 53.03
C ALA A 183 -41.13 -73.90 54.44
N GLU A 184 -40.65 -74.66 55.44
CA GLU A 184 -40.56 -74.22 56.84
C GLU A 184 -39.31 -74.84 57.50
N PRO A 185 -38.62 -74.15 58.44
CA PRO A 185 -37.45 -74.71 59.12
C PRO A 185 -37.76 -76.04 59.81
N GLY A 186 -37.11 -77.13 59.38
CA GLY A 186 -37.32 -78.49 59.90
C GLY A 186 -38.26 -79.37 59.07
N ALA A 187 -38.90 -78.85 58.04
CA ALA A 187 -39.67 -79.65 57.07
C ALA A 187 -38.74 -80.37 56.07
N GLU A 188 -39.19 -81.50 55.52
CA GLU A 188 -38.47 -82.18 54.45
C GLU A 188 -38.41 -81.29 53.19
N PRO A 189 -37.22 -81.12 52.57
CA PRO A 189 -37.09 -80.34 51.35
C PRO A 189 -37.93 -80.94 50.22
N SER A 190 -38.62 -80.08 49.47
CA SER A 190 -39.35 -80.53 48.29
C SER A 190 -38.39 -80.99 47.18
N PRO A 191 -38.83 -81.91 46.27
CA PRO A 191 -38.02 -82.34 45.14
C PRO A 191 -37.56 -81.14 44.30
N CYS A 192 -36.38 -81.26 43.74
CA CYS A 192 -35.87 -80.20 42.88
C CYS A 192 -36.74 -80.04 41.62
N GLU A 193 -36.77 -78.85 41.01
CA GLU A 193 -37.52 -78.58 39.77
C GLU A 193 -37.13 -79.52 38.60
N CYS A 194 -35.92 -80.10 38.61
CA CYS A 194 -35.53 -81.14 37.66
C CYS A 194 -36.12 -82.55 37.95
N GLY A 195 -36.96 -82.68 38.98
CA GLY A 195 -37.59 -83.94 39.39
C GLY A 195 -36.72 -84.87 40.22
N LYS A 196 -35.50 -84.45 40.61
CA LYS A 196 -34.63 -85.26 41.48
C LYS A 196 -35.06 -85.16 42.96
N PRO A 197 -35.25 -86.30 43.67
CA PRO A 197 -35.60 -86.29 45.07
C PRO A 197 -34.46 -85.70 45.93
N TRP A 198 -34.81 -85.21 47.11
CA TRP A 198 -33.82 -84.79 48.12
C TRP A 198 -32.94 -86.00 48.50
N PRO A 199 -31.60 -85.87 48.49
CA PRO A 199 -30.72 -86.99 48.81
C PRO A 199 -30.83 -87.34 50.31
N LEU A 200 -31.67 -88.31 50.63
CA LEU A 200 -31.87 -88.83 51.99
C LEU A 200 -30.77 -89.82 52.43
N THR A 201 -29.87 -90.22 51.52
CA THR A 201 -28.79 -91.17 51.81
C THR A 201 -27.58 -90.84 50.93
N ALA A 202 -26.76 -89.90 51.39
CA ALA A 202 -25.35 -89.91 51.06
C ALA A 202 -24.64 -89.99 52.41
N GLU A 203 -24.09 -91.15 52.73
CA GLU A 203 -22.93 -91.22 53.60
C GLU A 203 -21.87 -90.37 52.90
N VAL A 204 -21.84 -89.08 53.24
CA VAL A 204 -20.73 -88.22 52.88
C VAL A 204 -19.59 -88.72 53.75
N GLU A 205 -18.79 -89.65 53.23
CA GLU A 205 -17.41 -89.77 53.64
C GLU A 205 -16.76 -88.41 53.37
N VAL A 206 -16.83 -87.53 54.36
CA VAL A 206 -15.99 -86.35 54.41
C VAL A 206 -14.60 -86.90 54.73
N GLU A 207 -13.85 -87.30 53.70
CA GLU A 207 -12.40 -87.22 53.78
C GLU A 207 -12.08 -85.73 53.99
N VAL A 208 -11.96 -85.35 55.26
CA VAL A 208 -11.31 -84.11 55.64
C VAL A 208 -9.83 -84.32 55.31
N GLU A 209 -9.47 -84.12 54.05
CA GLU A 209 -8.09 -83.78 53.73
C GLU A 209 -7.85 -82.46 54.46
N GLU A 210 -7.12 -82.56 55.58
CA GLU A 210 -6.68 -81.42 56.38
C GLU A 210 -5.70 -80.62 55.52
N VAL A 211 -6.23 -79.85 54.57
CA VAL A 211 -5.51 -78.77 53.90
C VAL A 211 -5.28 -77.74 54.98
N VAL A 212 -4.12 -77.84 55.64
CA VAL A 212 -3.52 -76.75 56.39
C VAL A 212 -3.46 -75.58 55.40
N PRO A 213 -4.26 -74.51 55.56
CA PRO A 213 -4.10 -73.35 54.72
C PRO A 213 -2.82 -72.66 55.18
N ASP A 214 -1.72 -73.00 54.52
CA ASP A 214 -0.50 -72.24 54.65
C ASP A 214 -0.78 -70.87 54.01
N VAL A 215 -0.75 -69.84 54.85
CA VAL A 215 -0.94 -68.42 54.55
C VAL A 215 -2.38 -68.00 54.27
N ASP A 216 -2.95 -67.22 55.20
CA ASP A 216 -4.21 -66.49 55.07
C ASP A 216 -4.13 -65.58 53.82
N PRO A 217 -4.74 -65.95 52.67
CA PRO A 217 -4.55 -65.25 51.39
C PRO A 217 -5.13 -63.83 51.43
N TRP A 218 -5.89 -63.54 52.48
CA TRP A 218 -6.51 -62.25 52.74
C TRP A 218 -5.65 -61.34 53.62
N ALA A 219 -4.58 -61.83 54.26
CA ALA A 219 -3.74 -61.01 55.13
C ALA A 219 -3.08 -59.85 54.37
N ASP A 220 -2.62 -60.10 53.14
CA ASP A 220 -2.02 -59.09 52.26
C ASP A 220 -3.07 -58.09 51.76
N LEU A 221 -4.27 -58.57 51.42
CA LEU A 221 -5.38 -57.72 51.00
C LEU A 221 -5.86 -56.83 52.16
N PHE A 222 -6.06 -57.40 53.35
CA PHE A 222 -6.47 -56.66 54.54
C PHE A 222 -5.37 -55.74 55.06
N GLY A 223 -4.09 -56.07 54.83
CA GLY A 223 -2.94 -55.20 55.05
C GLY A 223 -2.97 -53.98 54.12
N ARG A 224 -3.25 -54.16 52.82
CA ARG A 224 -3.44 -53.06 51.87
C ARG A 224 -4.63 -52.19 52.22
N ILE A 225 -5.78 -52.78 52.54
CA ILE A 225 -6.99 -52.04 52.92
C ILE A 225 -6.74 -51.22 54.20
N ARG A 226 -6.07 -51.79 55.22
CA ARG A 226 -5.68 -51.04 56.42
C ARG A 226 -4.67 -49.92 56.11
N GLY A 227 -3.71 -50.18 55.23
CA GLY A 227 -2.74 -49.18 54.78
C GLY A 227 -3.40 -48.00 54.04
N GLU A 228 -4.41 -48.26 53.20
CA GLU A 228 -5.18 -47.21 52.50
C GLU A 228 -6.13 -46.45 53.43
N VAL A 229 -6.64 -47.09 54.49
CA VAL A 229 -7.52 -46.46 55.48
C VAL A 229 -6.72 -45.62 56.50
N ASP A 230 -5.54 -46.07 56.92
CA ASP A 230 -4.66 -45.33 57.85
C ASP A 230 -3.79 -44.27 57.12
N GLY A 231 -3.53 -44.48 55.83
CA GLY A 231 -2.83 -43.58 54.94
C GLY A 231 -3.79 -42.60 54.28
N ARG A 232 -4.25 -41.61 55.05
CA ARG A 232 -4.71 -40.27 54.61
C ARG A 232 -5.00 -40.19 53.10
N TRP A 233 -6.28 -40.01 52.74
CA TRP A 233 -6.64 -39.23 51.56
C TRP A 233 -5.88 -37.90 51.64
N SER A 234 -4.72 -37.82 50.99
CA SER A 234 -4.01 -36.59 50.75
C SER A 234 -4.85 -35.78 49.76
N ALA A 235 -5.73 -34.97 50.34
CA ALA A 235 -5.92 -33.59 49.91
C ALA A 235 -4.58 -32.85 49.83
#